data_AF-A0A094E227-F1
#
_entry.id   AF-A0A094E227-F1
#
_cell.length_a   1.000
_cell.length_b   1.000
_cell.length_c   1.000
_cell.angle_alpha   90.00
_cell.angle_beta   90.00
_cell.angle_gamma   90.00
#
_symmetry.space_group_name_H-M   'P 1'
#
loop_
_entity.id
_entity.type
_entity.pdbx_description
1 polymer ?
#
loop_
_entity_poly.entity_id
_entity_poly.type
_entity_poly.pdbx_seq_one_letter_code
_entity_poly.pdbx_strand_id
1 'polypeptide(L)'
;MGVPGSSTGDEFHRWAQLPIPREQFKREQKEQQRLHFPHCKPLPGVETLLANLNSAHNVDGNKMHIALASSSEKNNYELKTSLPETKEIFSVFDENRRILGDDPRLQKGRGKPAPDIFLLALQVINESLGDGEKAIKPSECLVFEDSVPGVEAGRRAGMRVVWVPHQGLAAEYEKRDKEVLAGRTGLVPIGDEWQLGNVDDGWAVKLVTLENFPYEEYQIQADS
;
A
#
# COMPACT_ATOMS: atom_id res chain seq x y z
N MET A 1 -0.17 -6.82 11.89
CA MET A 1 -0.95 -7.93 12.50
C MET A 1 -2.38 -7.85 12.04
N GLY A 2 -3.00 -9.01 11.76
CA GLY A 2 -4.20 -9.19 10.93
C GLY A 2 -5.40 -8.28 11.25
N VAL A 3 -6.07 -7.84 10.19
CA VAL A 3 -7.28 -7.00 10.27
C VAL A 3 -8.41 -7.85 10.86
N PRO A 4 -9.06 -7.45 11.98
CA PRO A 4 -10.20 -8.18 12.51
C PRO A 4 -11.33 -8.29 11.48
N GLY A 5 -11.79 -9.51 11.19
CA GLY A 5 -12.78 -9.78 10.14
C GLY A 5 -12.21 -9.94 8.72
N SER A 6 -10.89 -9.85 8.55
CA SER A 6 -10.21 -10.38 7.35
C SER A 6 -9.91 -11.86 7.50
N SER A 7 -9.66 -12.55 6.38
CA SER A 7 -9.20 -13.94 6.34
C SER A 7 -8.00 -14.22 7.25
N THR A 8 -7.18 -13.20 7.56
CA THR A 8 -6.01 -13.32 8.45
C THR A 8 -6.34 -13.34 9.95
N GLY A 9 -7.50 -12.82 10.35
CA GLY A 9 -7.92 -12.82 11.76
C GLY A 9 -8.20 -14.23 12.28
N ASP A 10 -8.81 -15.08 11.43
CA ASP A 10 -9.15 -16.45 11.82
C ASP A 10 -7.92 -17.33 11.99
N GLU A 11 -6.92 -17.17 11.13
CA GLU A 11 -5.67 -17.90 11.23
C GLU A 11 -4.92 -17.55 12.51
N PHE A 12 -4.81 -16.25 12.83
CA PHE A 12 -4.19 -15.80 14.07
C PHE A 12 -4.87 -16.39 15.30
N HIS A 13 -6.20 -16.34 15.39
CA HIS A 13 -6.92 -16.88 16.55
C HIS A 13 -6.81 -18.40 16.67
N ARG A 14 -6.76 -19.13 15.54
CA ARG A 14 -6.56 -20.58 15.53
C ARG A 14 -5.18 -20.95 16.07
N TRP A 15 -4.14 -20.23 15.64
CA TRP A 15 -2.77 -20.45 16.07
C TRP A 15 -2.54 -20.01 17.53
N ALA A 16 -2.99 -18.80 17.90
CA ALA A 16 -2.68 -18.20 19.19
C ALA A 16 -3.44 -18.82 20.37
N GLN A 17 -4.58 -19.49 20.12
CA GLN A 17 -5.42 -20.15 21.12
C GLN A 17 -5.65 -19.28 22.38
N LEU A 18 -5.97 -17.99 22.16
CA LEU A 18 -6.06 -17.02 23.24
C LEU A 18 -7.15 -17.41 24.27
N PRO A 19 -6.92 -17.23 25.58
CA PRO A 19 -7.89 -17.55 26.63
C PRO A 19 -8.99 -16.49 26.77
N ILE A 20 -9.25 -15.70 25.72
CA ILE A 20 -10.26 -14.64 25.71
C ILE A 20 -11.17 -14.76 24.47
N PRO A 21 -12.46 -14.39 24.58
CA PRO A 21 -13.36 -14.37 23.43
C PRO A 21 -12.91 -13.38 22.35
N ARG A 22 -13.28 -13.66 21.10
CA ARG A 22 -12.98 -12.79 19.94
C ARG A 22 -13.51 -11.37 20.09
N GLU A 23 -14.72 -11.23 20.63
CA GLU A 23 -15.31 -9.91 20.87
C GLU A 23 -14.52 -9.11 21.91
N GLN A 24 -13.99 -9.78 22.94
CA GLN A 24 -13.11 -9.14 23.91
C GLN A 24 -11.80 -8.70 23.25
N PHE A 25 -11.14 -9.60 22.50
CA PHE A 25 -9.91 -9.25 21.76
C PHE A 25 -10.12 -8.06 20.82
N LYS A 26 -11.21 -8.04 20.05
CA LYS A 26 -11.54 -6.95 19.13
C LYS A 26 -11.74 -5.63 19.87
N ARG A 27 -12.43 -5.65 21.01
CA ARG A 27 -12.64 -4.46 21.86
C ARG A 27 -11.32 -3.93 22.41
N GLU A 28 -10.50 -4.80 23.00
CA GLU A 28 -9.19 -4.42 23.56
C GLU A 28 -8.24 -3.93 22.47
N GLN A 29 -8.22 -4.58 21.30
CA GLN A 29 -7.44 -4.12 20.16
C GLN A 29 -7.87 -2.71 19.73
N LYS A 30 -9.18 -2.44 19.62
CA LYS A 30 -9.68 -1.10 19.27
C LYS A 30 -9.27 -0.06 20.30
N GLU A 31 -9.27 -0.42 21.59
CA GLU A 31 -8.78 0.45 22.65
C GLU A 31 -7.29 0.76 22.50
N GLN A 32 -6.45 -0.26 22.25
CA GLN A 32 -5.03 -0.06 21.99
C GLN A 32 -4.80 0.80 20.74
N GLN A 33 -5.56 0.59 19.66
CA GLN A 33 -5.47 1.42 18.45
C GLN A 33 -5.79 2.88 18.76
N ARG A 34 -6.84 3.16 19.55
CA ARG A 34 -7.20 4.52 19.96
C ARG A 34 -6.10 5.19 20.80
N LEU A 35 -5.36 4.43 21.60
CA LEU A 35 -4.27 4.95 22.43
C LEU A 35 -3.00 5.21 21.61
N HIS A 36 -2.66 4.31 20.67
CA HIS A 36 -1.35 4.34 20.00
C HIS A 36 -1.36 4.99 18.61
N PHE A 37 -2.44 4.87 17.84
CA PHE A 37 -2.48 5.40 16.46
C PHE A 37 -2.34 6.93 16.38
N PRO A 38 -2.85 7.73 17.34
CA PRO A 38 -2.59 9.17 17.34
C PRO A 38 -1.13 9.58 17.48
N HIS A 39 -0.23 8.63 17.78
CA HIS A 39 1.22 8.85 17.89
C HIS A 39 1.99 8.30 16.67
N CYS A 40 1.30 7.76 15.66
CA CYS A 40 1.93 7.33 14.42
C CYS A 40 2.63 8.49 13.73
N LYS A 41 3.81 8.22 13.18
CA LYS A 41 4.58 9.18 12.38
C LYS A 41 4.87 8.57 11.01
N PRO A 42 4.99 9.38 9.96
CA PRO A 42 5.50 8.92 8.67
C PRO A 42 6.89 8.30 8.82
N LEU A 43 7.19 7.32 7.96
CA LEU A 43 8.54 6.77 7.88
C LEU A 43 9.52 7.82 7.34
N PRO A 44 10.82 7.70 7.63
CA PRO A 44 11.84 8.56 7.05
C PRO A 44 11.72 8.65 5.52
N GLY A 45 11.81 9.87 4.99
CA GLY A 45 11.71 10.15 3.55
C GLY A 45 10.28 10.29 3.00
N VAL A 46 9.23 9.90 3.72
CA VAL A 46 7.83 9.98 3.20
C VAL A 46 7.40 11.41 2.91
N GLU A 47 7.72 12.36 3.79
CA GLU A 47 7.37 13.77 3.61
C GLU A 47 7.98 14.33 2.31
N THR A 48 9.31 14.20 2.15
CA THR A 48 10.02 14.62 0.93
C THR A 48 9.52 13.87 -0.30
N LEU A 49 9.29 12.56 -0.20
CA LEU A 49 8.78 11.76 -1.31
C LEU A 49 7.43 12.30 -1.80
N LEU A 50 6.48 12.51 -0.89
CA LEU A 50 5.13 12.96 -1.25
C LEU A 50 5.14 14.40 -1.76
N ALA A 51 5.93 15.29 -1.17
CA ALA A 51 6.08 16.66 -1.66
C ALA A 51 6.60 16.67 -3.11
N ASN A 52 7.67 15.92 -3.37
CA ASN A 52 8.29 15.82 -4.69
C ASN A 52 7.35 15.19 -5.72
N LEU A 53 6.66 14.09 -5.38
CA LEU A 53 5.74 13.42 -6.30
C LEU A 53 4.51 14.28 -6.64
N ASN A 54 4.08 15.15 -5.74
CA ASN A 54 2.91 16.01 -5.94
C ASN A 54 3.13 17.09 -7.02
N SER A 55 4.37 17.55 -7.21
CA SER A 55 4.76 18.50 -8.25
C SER A 55 5.50 17.87 -9.43
N ALA A 56 5.89 16.59 -9.33
CA ALA A 56 6.70 15.93 -10.35
C ALA A 56 5.98 15.76 -11.70
N HIS A 57 6.80 15.61 -12.73
CA HIS A 57 6.39 15.20 -14.08
C HIS A 57 7.16 13.94 -14.48
N ASN A 58 6.67 13.21 -15.48
CA ASN A 58 7.48 12.18 -16.13
C ASN A 58 8.39 12.78 -17.20
N VAL A 59 9.29 11.97 -17.77
CA VAL A 59 10.24 12.41 -18.83
C VAL A 59 9.58 12.98 -20.09
N ASP A 60 8.29 12.70 -20.31
CA ASP A 60 7.50 13.23 -21.41
C ASP A 60 6.77 14.55 -21.03
N GLY A 61 7.02 15.08 -19.83
CA GLY A 61 6.41 16.31 -19.32
C GLY A 61 4.98 16.15 -18.81
N ASN A 62 4.48 14.93 -18.64
CA ASN A 62 3.13 14.70 -18.10
C ASN A 62 3.17 14.73 -16.57
N LYS A 63 2.15 15.32 -15.95
CA LYS A 63 2.06 15.42 -14.50
C LYS A 63 1.97 14.04 -13.84
N MET A 64 2.64 13.87 -12.70
CA MET A 64 2.47 12.70 -11.86
C MET A 64 1.17 12.80 -11.04
N HIS A 65 0.43 11.70 -10.97
CA HIS A 65 -0.77 11.59 -10.14
C HIS A 65 -0.53 10.63 -8.97
N ILE A 66 -1.06 11.00 -7.81
CA ILE A 66 -0.89 10.26 -6.56
C ILE A 66 -2.24 9.90 -5.97
N ALA A 67 -2.32 8.69 -5.41
CA ALA A 67 -3.48 8.19 -4.67
C ALA A 67 -3.00 7.38 -3.46
N LEU A 68 -3.84 7.31 -2.43
CA LEU A 68 -3.61 6.50 -1.26
C LEU A 68 -4.45 5.23 -1.35
N ALA A 69 -3.84 4.06 -1.22
CA ALA A 69 -4.51 2.76 -1.23
C ALA A 69 -4.19 1.96 0.05
N SER A 70 -5.03 2.09 1.08
CA SER A 70 -4.80 1.52 2.40
C SER A 70 -5.86 0.49 2.78
N SER A 71 -5.46 -0.64 3.36
CA SER A 71 -6.40 -1.60 3.97
C SER A 71 -6.92 -1.14 5.34
N SER A 72 -6.53 0.06 5.81
CA SER A 72 -7.10 0.64 7.03
C SER A 72 -8.53 1.11 6.77
N GLU A 73 -9.44 0.81 7.68
CA GLU A 73 -10.78 1.43 7.69
C GLU A 73 -10.67 2.92 8.00
N LYS A 74 -11.68 3.71 7.61
CA LYS A 74 -11.72 5.16 7.76
C LYS A 74 -11.37 5.64 9.17
N ASN A 75 -11.98 5.06 10.20
CA ASN A 75 -11.72 5.43 11.59
C ASN A 75 -10.25 5.23 11.99
N ASN A 76 -9.62 4.16 11.51
CA ASN A 76 -8.21 3.87 11.83
C ASN A 76 -7.26 4.74 11.02
N TYR A 77 -7.61 5.09 9.78
CA TYR A 77 -6.87 6.07 9.00
C TYR A 77 -6.87 7.43 9.71
N GLU A 78 -8.04 7.94 10.12
CA GLU A 78 -8.19 9.23 10.80
C GLU A 78 -7.37 9.30 12.10
N LEU A 79 -7.34 8.22 12.88
CA LEU A 79 -6.48 8.13 14.06
C LEU A 79 -4.99 8.13 13.73
N LYS A 80 -4.56 7.41 12.68
CA LYS A 80 -3.14 7.33 12.28
C LYS A 80 -2.63 8.65 11.72
N THR A 81 -3.50 9.47 11.13
CA THR A 81 -3.15 10.76 10.53
C THR A 81 -3.60 11.94 11.38
N SER A 82 -3.84 11.75 12.69
CA SER A 82 -4.41 12.81 13.53
C SER A 82 -3.41 13.88 13.95
N LEU A 83 -2.11 13.58 13.93
CA LEU A 83 -1.08 14.60 14.20
C LEU A 83 -1.13 15.68 13.12
N PRO A 84 -1.08 16.99 13.48
CA PRO A 84 -1.16 18.08 12.52
C PRO A 84 -0.15 17.96 11.37
N GLU A 85 1.10 17.60 11.68
CA GLU A 85 2.17 17.46 10.70
C GLU A 85 1.90 16.29 9.75
N THR A 86 1.38 15.17 10.28
CA THR A 86 1.01 14.02 9.44
C THR A 86 -0.19 14.34 8.55
N LYS A 87 -1.17 15.08 9.09
CA LYS A 87 -2.34 15.50 8.32
C LYS A 87 -1.95 16.40 7.15
N GLU A 88 -0.99 17.31 7.35
CA GLU A 88 -0.46 18.18 6.30
C GLU A 88 0.27 17.37 5.23
N ILE A 89 1.16 16.45 5.62
CA ILE A 89 1.89 15.58 4.69
C ILE A 89 0.92 14.77 3.80
N PHE A 90 -0.16 14.25 4.36
CA PHE A 90 -1.15 13.45 3.62
C PHE A 90 -2.22 14.28 2.91
N SER A 91 -2.17 15.62 3.00
CA SER A 91 -3.10 16.51 2.30
C SER A 91 -2.93 16.47 0.78
N VAL A 92 -1.76 16.03 0.30
CA VAL A 92 -1.43 15.84 -1.13
C VAL A 92 -2.37 14.87 -1.85
N PHE A 93 -3.02 13.96 -1.12
CA PHE A 93 -4.00 13.04 -1.68
C PHE A 93 -5.38 13.68 -1.67
N ASP A 94 -5.95 13.94 -2.85
CA ASP A 94 -7.36 14.33 -2.98
C ASP A 94 -8.29 13.33 -2.27
N GLU A 95 -9.38 13.82 -1.68
CA GLU A 95 -10.26 12.99 -0.86
C GLU A 95 -10.83 11.79 -1.64
N ASN A 96 -11.20 11.99 -2.91
CA ASN A 96 -11.70 10.92 -3.78
C ASN A 96 -10.63 9.86 -4.10
N ARG A 97 -9.35 10.23 -4.10
CA ARG A 97 -8.17 9.39 -4.35
C ARG A 97 -7.64 8.68 -3.10
N ARG A 98 -8.37 8.74 -1.97
CA ARG A 98 -8.07 7.97 -0.75
C ARG A 98 -8.95 6.72 -0.71
N ILE A 99 -8.41 5.61 -1.20
CA ILE A 99 -9.07 4.30 -1.19
C ILE A 99 -8.72 3.60 0.13
N LEU A 100 -9.73 3.42 0.99
CA LEU A 100 -9.60 2.83 2.32
C LEU A 100 -10.20 1.42 2.35
N GLY A 101 -9.90 0.65 3.39
CA GLY A 101 -10.27 -0.78 3.47
C GLY A 101 -11.77 -1.03 3.56
N ASP A 102 -12.53 -0.03 3.99
CA ASP A 102 -13.99 0.01 4.07
C ASP A 102 -14.64 0.81 2.92
N ASP A 103 -13.88 1.12 1.86
CA ASP A 103 -14.43 1.78 0.67
C ASP A 103 -15.53 0.90 0.04
N PRO A 104 -16.77 1.42 -0.13
CA PRO A 104 -17.89 0.63 -0.62
C PRO A 104 -17.74 0.17 -2.08
N ARG A 105 -16.81 0.76 -2.83
CA ARG A 105 -16.49 0.36 -4.21
C ARG A 105 -15.65 -0.92 -4.26
N LEU A 106 -15.06 -1.34 -3.14
CA LEU A 106 -14.30 -2.58 -3.04
C LEU A 106 -15.21 -3.78 -2.81
N GLN A 107 -14.93 -4.87 -3.52
CA GLN A 107 -15.62 -6.13 -3.29
C GLN A 107 -15.19 -6.73 -1.94
N LYS A 108 -16.18 -7.10 -1.12
CA LYS A 108 -15.94 -7.77 0.17
C LYS A 108 -15.15 -9.07 -0.04
N GLY A 109 -14.14 -9.28 0.80
CA GLY A 109 -13.27 -10.46 0.73
C GLY A 109 -12.13 -10.35 -0.31
N ARG A 110 -12.07 -9.27 -1.10
CA ARG A 110 -11.00 -9.00 -2.06
C ARG A 110 -10.01 -7.94 -1.55
N GLY A 111 -9.61 -8.08 -0.28
CA GLY A 111 -8.45 -7.34 0.25
C GLY A 111 -7.15 -7.90 -0.32
N LYS A 112 -6.03 -7.22 -0.05
CA LYS A 112 -4.68 -7.69 -0.41
C LYS A 112 -4.50 -9.17 0.03
N PRO A 113 -4.04 -10.07 -0.85
CA PRO A 113 -3.28 -9.80 -2.07
C PRO A 113 -4.12 -9.62 -3.36
N ALA A 114 -5.44 -9.51 -3.29
CA ALA A 114 -6.22 -9.15 -4.47
C ALA A 114 -5.84 -7.73 -4.96
N PRO A 115 -5.79 -7.48 -6.28
CA PRO A 115 -5.30 -6.22 -6.84
C PRO A 115 -6.31 -5.06 -6.76
N ASP A 116 -7.54 -5.35 -6.35
CA ASP A 116 -8.72 -4.50 -6.45
C ASP A 116 -8.50 -3.08 -5.91
N ILE A 117 -7.80 -2.92 -4.78
CA ILE A 117 -7.57 -1.61 -4.18
C ILE A 117 -6.65 -0.71 -5.03
N PHE A 118 -5.66 -1.29 -5.69
CA PHE A 118 -4.76 -0.55 -6.57
C PHE A 118 -5.42 -0.26 -7.92
N LEU A 119 -6.19 -1.22 -8.46
CA LEU A 119 -6.96 -1.01 -9.68
C LEU A 119 -8.03 0.08 -9.49
N LEU A 120 -8.70 0.11 -8.33
CA LEU A 120 -9.64 1.17 -7.99
C LEU A 120 -8.93 2.53 -7.85
N ALA A 121 -7.76 2.58 -7.22
CA ALA A 121 -6.98 3.82 -7.13
C ALA A 121 -6.62 4.37 -8.52
N LEU A 122 -6.16 3.50 -9.43
CA LEU A 122 -5.88 3.86 -10.83
C LEU A 122 -7.14 4.32 -11.57
N GLN A 123 -8.26 3.61 -11.39
CA GLN A 123 -9.53 4.01 -12.00
C GLN A 123 -9.92 5.43 -11.58
N VAL A 124 -9.86 5.74 -10.29
CA VAL A 124 -10.22 7.08 -9.79
C VAL A 124 -9.24 8.15 -10.29
N ILE A 125 -7.95 7.85 -10.40
CA ILE A 125 -6.99 8.76 -11.04
C ILE A 125 -7.43 9.04 -12.47
N ASN A 126 -7.68 8.00 -13.27
CA ASN A 126 -8.08 8.12 -14.67
C ASN A 126 -9.40 8.88 -14.86
N GLU A 127 -10.36 8.72 -13.95
CA GLU A 127 -11.63 9.47 -13.94
C GLU A 127 -11.47 10.95 -13.58
N SER A 128 -10.32 11.34 -12.99
CA SER A 128 -10.04 12.70 -12.54
C SER A 128 -8.90 13.38 -13.31
N LEU A 129 -8.49 12.81 -14.45
CA LEU A 129 -7.55 13.42 -15.37
C LEU A 129 -8.16 14.64 -16.07
N GLY A 130 -7.34 15.64 -16.38
CA GLY A 130 -7.74 16.83 -17.10
C GLY A 130 -7.89 16.59 -18.61
N ASP A 131 -8.45 17.60 -19.29
CA ASP A 131 -8.60 17.58 -20.74
C ASP A 131 -7.24 17.45 -21.44
N GLY A 132 -7.11 16.44 -22.30
CA GLY A 132 -5.89 16.17 -23.07
C GLY A 132 -4.90 15.23 -22.40
N GLU A 133 -5.10 14.87 -21.13
CA GLU A 133 -4.32 13.84 -20.47
C GLU A 133 -4.74 12.43 -20.96
N LYS A 134 -3.76 11.54 -21.13
CA LYS A 134 -4.03 10.16 -21.55
C LYS A 134 -4.29 9.29 -20.32
N ALA A 135 -5.23 8.36 -20.45
CA ALA A 135 -5.45 7.35 -19.42
C ALA A 135 -4.17 6.57 -19.10
N ILE A 136 -3.84 6.52 -17.82
CA ILE A 136 -2.67 5.84 -17.26
C ILE A 136 -2.95 4.34 -17.25
N LYS A 137 -1.99 3.54 -17.72
CA LYS A 137 -2.03 2.08 -17.70
C LYS A 137 -1.47 1.56 -16.38
N PRO A 138 -1.85 0.35 -15.94
CA PRO A 138 -1.26 -0.23 -14.74
C PRO A 138 0.28 -0.34 -14.80
N SER A 139 0.85 -0.59 -15.99
CA SER A 139 2.30 -0.67 -16.18
C SER A 139 3.03 0.67 -16.00
N GLU A 140 2.30 1.78 -15.99
CA GLU A 140 2.81 3.14 -15.76
C GLU A 140 2.64 3.55 -14.28
N CYS A 141 2.07 2.69 -13.44
CA CYS A 141 1.91 2.95 -12.01
C CYS A 141 3.09 2.40 -11.19
N LEU A 142 3.43 3.12 -10.13
CA LEU A 142 4.41 2.73 -9.12
C LEU A 142 3.74 2.64 -7.75
N VAL A 143 3.73 1.45 -7.16
CA VAL A 143 3.16 1.16 -5.83
C VAL A 143 4.26 1.18 -4.79
N PHE A 144 4.05 1.87 -3.67
CA PHE A 144 4.88 1.76 -2.47
C PHE A 144 4.18 0.89 -1.43
N GLU A 145 4.84 -0.17 -0.97
CA GLU A 145 4.24 -1.15 -0.05
C GLU A 145 5.24 -1.66 0.99
N ASP A 146 4.77 -2.01 2.19
CA ASP A 146 5.59 -2.60 3.25
C ASP A 146 5.30 -4.10 3.43
N SER A 147 4.11 -4.55 3.04
CA SER A 147 3.61 -5.89 3.34
C SER A 147 3.76 -6.86 2.18
N VAL A 148 4.03 -8.14 2.48
CA VAL A 148 4.11 -9.20 1.46
C VAL A 148 2.81 -9.33 0.64
N PRO A 149 1.60 -9.36 1.25
CA PRO A 149 0.36 -9.37 0.48
C PRO A 149 0.16 -8.11 -0.36
N GLY A 150 0.63 -6.95 0.09
CA GLY A 150 0.56 -5.71 -0.67
C GLY A 150 1.45 -5.71 -1.90
N VAL A 151 2.67 -6.25 -1.80
CA VAL A 151 3.54 -6.45 -2.96
C VAL A 151 2.87 -7.35 -3.98
N GLU A 152 2.32 -8.48 -3.54
CA GLU A 152 1.59 -9.38 -4.44
C GLU A 152 0.39 -8.70 -5.10
N ALA A 153 -0.39 -7.91 -4.37
CA ALA A 153 -1.50 -7.13 -4.93
C ALA A 153 -1.05 -6.12 -6.00
N GLY A 154 0.06 -5.41 -5.78
CA GLY A 154 0.62 -4.48 -6.77
C GLY A 154 1.08 -5.21 -8.03
N ARG A 155 1.75 -6.35 -7.87
CA ARG A 155 2.16 -7.23 -8.98
C ARG A 155 0.96 -7.73 -9.77
N ARG A 156 -0.08 -8.20 -9.09
CA ARG A 156 -1.33 -8.68 -9.71
C ARG A 156 -2.08 -7.58 -10.43
N ALA A 157 -1.97 -6.33 -9.95
CA ALA A 157 -2.51 -5.17 -10.66
C ALA A 157 -1.73 -4.84 -11.95
N GLY A 158 -0.58 -5.49 -12.22
CA GLY A 158 0.29 -5.18 -13.35
C GLY A 158 1.17 -3.95 -13.13
N MET A 159 1.31 -3.49 -11.87
CA MET A 159 2.00 -2.27 -11.50
C MET A 159 3.43 -2.56 -11.04
N ARG A 160 4.33 -1.58 -11.17
CA ARG A 160 5.66 -1.64 -10.57
C ARG A 160 5.54 -1.50 -9.06
N VAL A 161 6.41 -2.16 -8.28
CA VAL A 161 6.33 -2.12 -6.82
C VAL A 161 7.67 -1.79 -6.17
N VAL A 162 7.68 -0.83 -5.25
CA VAL A 162 8.77 -0.55 -4.32
C VAL A 162 8.37 -1.15 -2.97
N TRP A 163 9.02 -2.24 -2.59
CA TRP A 163 8.82 -2.89 -1.30
C TRP A 163 9.74 -2.28 -0.24
N VAL A 164 9.16 -1.67 0.79
CA VAL A 164 9.84 -1.01 1.92
C VAL A 164 9.43 -1.69 3.24
N PRO A 165 9.88 -2.93 3.50
CA PRO A 165 9.46 -3.68 4.68
C PRO A 165 10.07 -3.12 5.96
N HIS A 166 9.33 -3.26 7.06
CA HIS A 166 9.93 -3.18 8.39
C HIS A 166 11.08 -4.21 8.53
N GLN A 167 12.17 -3.85 9.20
CA GLN A 167 13.39 -4.66 9.29
C GLN A 167 13.14 -6.09 9.80
N GLY A 168 12.24 -6.25 10.77
CA GLY A 168 11.84 -7.58 11.26
C GLY A 168 11.16 -8.46 10.20
N LEU A 169 10.33 -7.87 9.33
CA LEU A 169 9.73 -8.61 8.22
C LEU A 169 10.77 -8.91 7.13
N ALA A 170 11.66 -7.95 6.87
CA ALA A 170 12.75 -8.13 5.91
C ALA A 170 13.67 -9.29 6.29
N ALA A 171 13.95 -9.48 7.58
CA ALA A 171 14.75 -10.59 8.10
C ALA A 171 14.03 -11.93 7.95
N GLU A 172 12.73 -11.99 8.24
CA GLU A 172 11.92 -13.22 8.09
C GLU A 172 11.90 -13.73 6.65
N TYR A 173 11.87 -12.80 5.68
CA TYR A 173 11.82 -13.12 4.26
C TYR A 173 13.18 -13.04 3.54
N GLU A 174 14.30 -12.94 4.25
CA GLU A 174 15.64 -12.75 3.63
C GLU A 174 15.93 -13.80 2.55
N LYS A 175 15.61 -15.08 2.80
CA LYS A 175 15.85 -16.19 1.88
C LYS A 175 14.79 -16.32 0.78
N ARG A 176 13.73 -15.52 0.84
CA ARG A 176 12.56 -15.57 -0.05
C ARG A 176 12.22 -14.19 -0.62
N ASP A 177 13.16 -13.24 -0.56
CA ASP A 177 12.95 -11.87 -0.99
C ASP A 177 12.57 -11.80 -2.47
N LYS A 178 13.22 -12.60 -3.31
CA LYS A 178 12.91 -12.78 -4.74
C LYS A 178 11.49 -13.28 -4.98
N GLU A 179 10.99 -14.18 -4.13
CA GLU A 179 9.60 -14.64 -4.21
C GLU A 179 8.62 -13.54 -3.80
N VAL A 180 8.96 -12.75 -2.77
CA VAL A 180 8.16 -11.57 -2.38
C VAL A 180 8.08 -10.59 -3.54
N LEU A 181 9.21 -10.23 -4.14
CA LEU A 181 9.26 -9.29 -5.26
C LEU A 181 8.51 -9.80 -6.50
N ALA A 182 8.49 -11.11 -6.73
CA ALA A 182 7.67 -11.71 -7.78
C ALA A 182 6.16 -11.78 -7.45
N GLY A 183 5.77 -11.52 -6.19
CA GLY A 183 4.42 -11.76 -5.68
C GLY A 183 4.08 -13.25 -5.52
N ARG A 184 5.09 -14.13 -5.45
CA ARG A 184 4.95 -15.60 -5.52
C ARG A 184 5.13 -16.31 -4.18
N THR A 185 4.89 -15.63 -3.06
CA THR A 185 5.10 -16.24 -1.74
C THR A 185 4.08 -17.31 -1.39
N GLY A 186 2.91 -17.31 -2.06
CA GLY A 186 1.82 -18.25 -1.81
C GLY A 186 1.22 -18.11 -0.41
N LEU A 187 1.41 -16.96 0.25
CA LEU A 187 1.01 -16.75 1.65
C LEU A 187 -0.52 -16.81 1.84
N VAL A 188 -1.26 -16.29 0.86
CA VAL A 188 -2.73 -16.26 0.90
C VAL A 188 -3.25 -16.91 -0.39
N PRO A 189 -3.95 -18.05 -0.31
CA PRO A 189 -4.56 -18.68 -1.47
C PRO A 189 -5.74 -17.83 -1.94
N ILE A 190 -5.63 -17.18 -3.10
CA ILE A 190 -6.72 -16.39 -3.68
C ILE A 190 -7.41 -17.08 -4.86
N GLY A 191 -6.98 -18.30 -5.20
CA GLY A 191 -7.62 -19.16 -6.19
C GLY A 191 -7.28 -18.85 -7.65
N ASP A 192 -6.54 -17.77 -7.91
CA ASP A 192 -6.05 -17.39 -9.23
C ASP A 192 -4.55 -17.00 -9.17
N GLU A 193 -3.76 -17.35 -10.20
CA GLU A 193 -2.30 -17.09 -10.25
C GLU A 193 -1.85 -16.38 -11.53
N TRP A 194 -2.77 -16.05 -12.42
CA TRP A 194 -2.48 -15.58 -13.79
C TRP A 194 -1.85 -14.18 -13.88
N GLN A 195 -1.70 -13.49 -12.75
CA GLN A 195 -1.13 -12.13 -12.68
C GLN A 195 0.13 -12.03 -11.82
N LEU A 196 0.74 -13.17 -11.47
CA LEU A 196 2.01 -13.17 -10.74
C LEU A 196 3.16 -12.90 -11.71
N GLY A 197 4.08 -12.01 -11.34
CA GLY A 197 5.21 -11.71 -12.21
C GLY A 197 6.36 -12.71 -12.03
N ASN A 198 7.52 -12.46 -12.63
CA ASN A 198 8.63 -13.40 -12.61
C ASN A 198 9.68 -13.00 -11.57
N VAL A 199 10.45 -13.98 -11.11
CA VAL A 199 11.62 -13.74 -10.27
C VAL A 199 12.66 -12.97 -11.09
N ASP A 200 13.29 -11.97 -10.47
CA ASP A 200 14.35 -11.15 -11.06
C ASP A 200 13.96 -10.38 -12.34
N ASP A 201 12.66 -10.07 -12.53
CA ASP A 201 12.18 -9.28 -13.68
C ASP A 201 12.33 -7.74 -13.52
N GLY A 202 12.83 -7.29 -12.37
CA GLY A 202 13.02 -5.87 -12.06
C GLY A 202 11.73 -5.07 -11.88
N TRP A 203 10.56 -5.72 -11.96
CA TRP A 203 9.26 -5.04 -11.89
C TRP A 203 8.84 -4.72 -10.44
N ALA A 204 9.51 -5.35 -9.46
CA ALA A 204 9.50 -4.91 -8.08
C ALA A 204 10.92 -4.88 -7.53
N VAL A 205 11.19 -3.90 -6.66
CA VAL A 205 12.47 -3.74 -5.97
C VAL A 205 12.27 -3.60 -4.48
N LYS A 206 13.31 -3.91 -3.71
CA LYS A 206 13.33 -3.72 -2.26
C LYS A 206 14.16 -2.49 -1.91
N LEU A 207 13.59 -1.57 -1.14
CA LEU A 207 14.33 -0.47 -0.52
C LEU A 207 14.27 -0.60 1.01
N VAL A 208 15.30 -0.10 1.69
CA VAL A 208 15.37 -0.09 3.16
C VAL A 208 14.83 1.21 3.77
N THR A 209 14.78 2.28 2.97
CA THR A 209 14.29 3.61 3.33
C THR A 209 13.74 4.30 2.07
N LEU A 210 12.92 5.33 2.26
CA LEU A 210 12.47 6.23 1.20
C LEU A 210 13.31 7.52 1.11
N GLU A 211 14.29 7.69 2.00
CA GLU A 211 15.27 8.77 1.91
C GLU A 211 16.09 8.64 0.62
N ASN A 212 16.29 9.76 -0.08
CA ASN A 212 17.02 9.83 -1.35
C ASN A 212 16.46 8.86 -2.42
N PHE A 213 15.12 8.77 -2.52
CA PHE A 213 14.45 7.93 -3.50
C PHE A 213 14.96 8.22 -4.93
N PRO A 214 15.36 7.19 -5.73
CA PRO A 214 16.01 7.39 -7.02
C PRO A 214 15.01 7.66 -8.14
N TYR A 215 14.43 8.86 -8.17
CA TYR A 215 13.36 9.26 -9.12
C TYR A 215 13.69 8.96 -10.60
N GLU A 216 14.95 9.15 -11.02
CA GLU A 216 15.40 8.95 -12.40
C GLU A 216 15.23 7.49 -12.87
N GLU A 217 15.42 6.50 -11.99
CA GLU A 217 15.20 5.08 -12.31
C GLU A 217 13.73 4.75 -12.63
N TYR A 218 12.83 5.66 -12.26
CA TYR A 218 11.39 5.56 -12.51
C TYR A 218 10.92 6.54 -13.58
N GLN A 219 11.83 7.25 -14.26
CA GLN A 219 11.50 8.29 -15.25
C GLN A 219 10.67 9.42 -14.64
N ILE A 220 10.89 9.72 -13.37
CA ILE A 220 10.23 10.79 -12.63
C ILE A 220 11.20 11.98 -12.53
N GLN A 221 10.73 13.15 -12.94
CA GLN A 221 11.39 14.44 -12.79
C GLN A 221 10.71 15.18 -11.64
N ALA A 222 11.31 15.11 -10.46
CA ALA A 222 10.89 15.89 -9.30
C ALA A 222 11.55 17.27 -9.34
N ASP A 223 10.75 18.32 -9.13
CA ASP A 223 11.28 19.68 -8.96
C ASP A 223 12.04 19.73 -7.63
N SER A 224 13.37 19.80 -7.71
CA SER A 224 14.28 19.89 -6.56
C SER A 224 14.44 21.31 -6.03
#